data_AF-A0ABD2X8P8-F1
#
_entry.id   AF-A0ABD2X8P8-F1
#
_cell.length_a   1.000
_cell.length_b   1.000
_cell.length_c   1.000
_cell.angle_alpha   90.00
_cell.angle_beta   90.00
_cell.angle_gamma   90.00
#
_symmetry.space_group_name_H-M   'P 1'
#
loop_
_entity.id
_entity.type
_entity.pdbx_description
1 polymer ?
#
loop_
_entity_poly.entity_id
_entity_poly.type
_entity_poly.pdbx_seq_one_letter_code
_entity_poly.pdbx_strand_id
1 'polypeptide(L)'
;MDIDRSPIGRFMNFMYYLIDGPVTFVREKIVEPNQQHYPYYHQIFRRVPGIETCATDDFCCKFEAQQQFIRDKMVDNEILSILRQRYEHCNHEDINQRGEAKCEAIYEYYKDAAAAWFSKYGDLGPQPDVKNAFMKQKHRMIWERRHGPIGSGMKEGDKYKIDEEH
;
A
#
# COMPACT_ATOMS: atom_id res chain seq x y z
N MET A 1 11.86 -18.16 -33.40
CA MET A 1 11.68 -16.77 -33.87
C MET A 1 12.98 -16.35 -34.49
N ASP A 2 13.02 -16.23 -35.82
CA ASP A 2 14.24 -15.97 -36.59
C ASP A 2 14.65 -14.50 -36.45
N ILE A 3 15.30 -14.15 -35.33
CA ILE A 3 15.85 -12.82 -35.06
C ILE A 3 17.01 -12.50 -36.04
N ASP A 4 17.59 -13.51 -36.68
CA ASP A 4 18.86 -13.44 -37.40
C ASP A 4 18.80 -12.80 -38.80
N ARG A 5 17.61 -12.53 -39.36
CA ARG A 5 17.50 -11.99 -40.73
C ARG A 5 17.68 -10.47 -40.84
N SER A 6 17.45 -9.71 -39.77
CA SER A 6 17.56 -8.24 -39.80
C SER A 6 18.93 -7.76 -39.29
N PRO A 7 19.48 -6.65 -39.81
CA PRO A 7 20.75 -6.09 -39.33
C PRO A 7 20.69 -5.70 -37.85
N ILE A 8 19.52 -5.28 -37.36
CA ILE A 8 19.26 -4.99 -35.94
C ILE A 8 19.34 -6.26 -35.10
N GLY A 9 18.76 -7.37 -35.57
CA GLY A 9 18.82 -8.65 -34.87
C GLY A 9 20.26 -9.18 -34.76
N ARG A 10 21.06 -9.04 -35.82
CA ARG A 10 22.50 -9.41 -35.79
C ARG A 10 23.29 -8.57 -34.78
N PHE A 11 23.00 -7.28 -34.66
CA PHE A 11 23.61 -6.41 -33.66
C PHE A 11 23.20 -6.78 -32.23
N MET A 12 21.91 -7.04 -31.99
CA MET A 12 21.42 -7.46 -30.67
C MET A 12 22.05 -8.79 -30.22
N ASN A 13 22.19 -9.76 -31.13
CA ASN A 13 22.87 -11.02 -30.83
C ASN A 13 24.36 -10.80 -30.50
N PHE A 14 25.05 -9.93 -31.24
CA PHE A 14 26.43 -9.58 -30.91
C PHE A 14 26.55 -8.98 -29.51
N MET A 15 25.66 -8.04 -29.16
CA MET A 15 25.64 -7.40 -27.84
C MET A 15 25.30 -8.40 -26.73
N TYR A 16 24.39 -9.35 -26.97
CA TYR A 16 24.08 -10.44 -26.05
C TYR A 16 25.32 -11.27 -25.72
N TYR A 17 26.07 -11.72 -26.73
CA TYR A 17 27.30 -12.49 -26.50
C TYR A 17 28.43 -11.67 -25.89
N LEU A 18 28.52 -10.38 -26.21
CA LEU A 18 29.55 -9.48 -25.69
C LEU A 18 29.34 -9.17 -24.19
N ILE A 19 28.09 -8.97 -23.76
CA ILE A 19 27.77 -8.48 -22.41
C ILE A 19 27.13 -9.56 -21.54
N ASP A 20 26.04 -10.18 -22.00
CA ASP A 20 25.28 -11.12 -21.16
C ASP A 20 26.04 -12.44 -20.97
N GLY A 21 26.77 -12.89 -22.00
CA GLY A 21 27.67 -14.05 -21.92
C GLY A 21 28.67 -14.00 -20.75
N PRO A 22 29.50 -12.94 -20.62
CA PRO A 22 30.40 -12.84 -19.47
C PRO A 22 29.67 -12.56 -18.14
N VAL A 23 28.55 -11.83 -18.14
CA VAL A 23 27.78 -11.57 -16.90
C VAL A 23 27.18 -12.85 -16.32
N THR A 24 26.57 -13.68 -17.17
CA THR A 24 26.05 -15.01 -16.80
C THR A 24 27.17 -15.93 -16.32
N PHE A 25 28.32 -15.93 -17.00
CA PHE A 25 29.50 -16.68 -16.55
C PHE A 25 29.96 -16.27 -15.14
N VAL A 26 30.05 -14.97 -14.84
CA VAL A 26 30.43 -14.47 -13.51
C VAL A 26 29.40 -14.89 -12.46
N ARG A 27 28.10 -14.77 -12.77
CA ARG A 27 27.02 -15.20 -11.87
C ARG A 27 27.15 -16.68 -11.50
N GLU A 28 27.26 -17.55 -12.50
CA GLU A 28 27.27 -19.00 -12.30
C GLU A 28 28.59 -19.53 -11.72
N LYS A 29 29.73 -18.96 -12.13
CA LYS A 29 31.06 -19.51 -11.75
C LYS A 29 31.67 -18.84 -10.54
N ILE A 30 31.28 -17.61 -10.21
CA ILE A 30 31.88 -16.84 -9.11
C ILE A 30 30.85 -16.57 -8.01
N VAL A 31 29.68 -16.03 -8.36
CA VAL A 31 28.70 -15.56 -7.37
C VAL A 31 27.96 -16.71 -6.70
N GLU A 32 27.30 -17.56 -7.48
CA GLU A 32 26.48 -18.68 -6.98
C GLU A 32 27.27 -19.66 -6.08
N PRO A 33 28.47 -20.15 -6.45
CA PRO A 33 29.22 -21.05 -5.57
C PRO A 33 29.79 -20.36 -4.32
N ASN A 34 29.96 -19.03 -4.34
CA ASN A 34 30.41 -18.26 -3.19
C ASN A 34 29.25 -17.73 -2.32
N GLN A 35 28.00 -17.93 -2.75
CA GLN A 35 26.82 -17.45 -2.04
C GLN A 35 26.53 -18.34 -0.83
N GLN A 36 26.62 -17.76 0.37
CA GLN A 36 26.20 -18.47 1.59
C GLN A 36 24.68 -18.44 1.68
N HIS A 37 24.03 -19.60 1.57
CA HIS A 37 22.60 -19.74 1.81
C HIS A 37 22.33 -19.90 3.31
N TYR A 38 21.90 -18.83 3.96
CA TYR A 38 21.35 -18.88 5.32
C TYR A 38 19.83 -18.69 5.28
N PRO A 39 19.07 -19.47 6.06
CA PRO A 39 17.62 -19.29 6.13
C PRO A 39 17.31 -17.96 6.81
N TYR A 40 16.47 -17.14 6.19
CA TYR A 40 15.86 -15.96 6.81
C TYR A 40 14.36 -16.20 6.97
N TYR A 41 13.78 -15.74 8.07
CA TYR A 41 12.36 -15.91 8.36
C TYR A 41 11.68 -14.56 8.45
N HIS A 42 10.43 -14.50 8.00
CA HIS A 42 9.60 -13.32 8.19
C HIS A 42 9.19 -13.22 9.66
N GLN A 43 9.40 -12.05 10.27
CA GLN A 43 9.02 -11.81 11.65
C GLN A 43 7.49 -11.75 11.78
N ILE A 44 6.94 -12.57 12.67
CA ILE A 44 5.51 -12.59 12.96
C ILE A 44 5.27 -11.88 14.29
N PHE A 45 4.62 -10.73 14.24
CA PHE A 45 4.20 -10.02 15.44
C PHE A 45 2.82 -10.50 15.88
N ARG A 46 2.67 -10.86 17.15
CA ARG A 46 1.36 -11.13 17.74
C ARG A 46 0.58 -9.82 17.91
N ARG A 47 -0.74 -9.90 17.86
CA ARG A 47 -1.62 -8.76 18.11
C ARG A 47 -1.66 -8.46 19.61
N VAL A 48 -1.63 -7.18 19.92
CA VAL A 48 -1.79 -6.58 21.25
C VAL A 48 -3.19 -5.97 21.32
N PRO A 49 -3.81 -5.90 22.52
CA PRO A 49 -5.00 -5.08 22.73
C PRO A 49 -4.85 -3.64 22.20
N GLY A 50 -5.92 -3.10 21.63
CA GLY A 50 -5.95 -1.72 21.14
C GLY A 50 -6.10 -0.69 22.28
N ILE A 51 -5.92 0.58 21.93
CA ILE A 51 -5.95 1.71 22.88
C ILE A 51 -7.29 1.85 23.61
N GLU A 52 -8.37 1.37 23.01
CA GLU A 52 -9.73 1.41 23.54
C GLU A 52 -9.93 0.55 24.80
N THR A 53 -9.13 -0.52 24.93
CA THR A 53 -9.19 -1.44 26.09
C THR A 53 -8.25 -1.05 27.21
N CYS A 54 -7.24 -0.23 26.92
CA CYS A 54 -6.24 0.17 27.90
C CYS A 54 -6.82 1.13 28.95
N ALA A 55 -6.39 0.97 30.20
CA ALA A 55 -6.69 1.94 31.25
C ALA A 55 -6.01 3.30 30.99
N THR A 56 -6.56 4.37 31.56
CA THR A 56 -6.05 5.74 31.35
C THR A 56 -4.74 6.04 32.07
N ASP A 57 -4.33 5.20 33.01
CA ASP A 57 -3.10 5.30 33.80
C ASP A 57 -2.03 4.26 33.40
N ASP A 58 -2.42 3.18 32.70
CA ASP A 58 -1.48 2.17 32.23
C ASP A 58 -0.66 2.68 31.02
N PHE A 59 0.62 2.96 31.26
CA PHE A 59 1.56 3.40 30.23
C PHE A 59 2.10 2.25 29.38
N CYS A 60 2.21 1.03 29.92
CA CYS A 60 2.73 -0.13 29.22
C CYS A 60 1.77 -0.56 28.12
N CYS A 61 0.47 -0.69 28.44
CA CYS A 61 -0.56 -1.05 27.47
C CYS A 61 -0.60 -0.03 26.31
N LYS A 62 -0.54 1.27 26.63
CA LYS A 62 -0.52 2.34 25.62
C LYS A 62 0.72 2.30 24.74
N PHE A 63 1.88 1.99 25.32
CA PHE A 63 3.13 1.88 24.57
C PHE A 63 3.05 0.73 23.57
N GLU A 64 2.60 -0.45 24.00
CA GLU A 64 2.46 -1.60 23.10
C GLU A 64 1.43 -1.36 21.99
N ALA A 65 0.29 -0.75 22.33
CA ALA A 65 -0.73 -0.34 21.36
C ALA A 65 -0.17 0.68 20.35
N GLN A 66 0.61 1.66 20.81
CA GLN A 66 1.29 2.62 19.94
C GLN A 66 2.29 1.94 19.00
N GLN A 67 3.08 0.99 19.49
CA GLN A 67 4.02 0.24 18.65
C GLN A 67 3.31 -0.60 17.59
N GLN A 68 2.17 -1.19 17.94
CA GLN A 68 1.33 -1.89 16.96
C GLN A 68 0.77 -0.93 15.91
N PHE A 69 0.24 0.22 16.34
CA PHE A 69 -0.30 1.24 15.43
C PHE A 69 0.76 1.75 14.43
N ILE A 70 1.99 1.99 14.90
CA ILE A 70 3.11 2.40 14.03
C ILE A 70 3.43 1.30 13.01
N ARG A 71 3.51 0.04 13.44
CA ARG A 71 3.76 -1.10 12.53
C ARG A 71 2.65 -1.25 11.49
N ASP A 72 1.40 -1.18 11.92
CA ASP A 72 0.26 -1.26 11.01
C ASP A 72 0.25 -0.09 10.02
N LYS A 73 0.65 1.13 10.44
CA LYS A 73 0.83 2.27 9.53
C LYS A 73 1.91 2.00 8.47
N MET A 74 3.04 1.41 8.85
CA MET A 74 4.10 1.07 7.89
C MET A 74 3.59 0.05 6.85
N VAL A 75 2.85 -0.96 7.29
CA VAL A 75 2.23 -1.94 6.39
C VAL A 75 1.22 -1.27 5.46
N ASP A 76 0.34 -0.42 5.97
CA ASP A 76 -0.66 0.29 5.17
C ASP A 76 -0.01 1.24 4.14
N ASN A 77 1.14 1.84 4.46
CA ASN A 77 1.93 2.63 3.49
C ASN A 77 2.46 1.76 2.34
N GLU A 78 2.99 0.57 2.65
CA GLU A 78 3.50 -0.35 1.62
C GLU A 78 2.37 -0.91 0.76
N ILE A 79 1.18 -1.14 1.32
CA ILE A 79 -0.02 -1.51 0.54
C ILE A 79 -0.31 -0.45 -0.53
N LEU A 80 -0.31 0.83 -0.16
CA LEU A 80 -0.50 1.92 -1.12
C LEU A 80 0.62 2.00 -2.17
N SER A 81 1.86 1.79 -1.75
CA SER A 81 3.03 1.75 -2.64
C SER A 81 2.87 0.67 -3.70
N ILE A 82 2.49 -0.54 -3.30
CA ILE A 82 2.26 -1.67 -4.20
C ILE A 82 1.11 -1.39 -5.18
N LEU A 83 -0.02 -0.85 -4.70
CA LEU A 83 -1.16 -0.52 -5.57
C LEU A 83 -0.77 0.54 -6.61
N ARG A 84 -0.01 1.55 -6.21
CA ARG A 84 0.53 2.56 -7.10
C ARG A 84 1.48 1.96 -8.15
N GLN A 85 2.42 1.11 -7.73
CA GLN A 85 3.35 0.43 -8.64
C GLN A 85 2.61 -0.43 -9.66
N ARG A 86 1.53 -1.12 -9.25
CA ARG A 86 0.69 -1.91 -10.18
C ARG A 86 0.02 -1.04 -11.22
N TYR A 87 -0.50 0.12 -10.82
CA TYR A 87 -1.09 1.07 -11.75
C TYR A 87 -0.04 1.65 -12.72
N GLU A 88 1.13 2.04 -12.21
CA GLU A 88 2.25 2.52 -13.04
C GLU A 88 2.76 1.45 -14.02
N HIS A 89 2.84 0.18 -13.59
CA HIS A 89 3.21 -0.94 -14.44
C HIS A 89 2.17 -1.19 -15.53
N CYS A 90 0.87 -1.20 -15.19
CA CYS A 90 -0.22 -1.32 -16.17
C CYS A 90 -0.12 -0.23 -17.26
N ASN A 91 0.10 1.01 -16.85
CA ASN A 91 0.28 2.14 -17.76
C ASN A 91 1.56 2.05 -18.62
N HIS A 92 2.59 1.37 -18.13
CA HIS A 92 3.86 1.20 -18.84
C HIS A 92 3.79 0.11 -19.90
N GLU A 93 3.03 -0.98 -19.68
CA GLU A 93 2.89 -2.05 -20.68
C GLU A 93 1.99 -1.61 -21.85
N ASP A 94 0.93 -0.84 -21.58
CA ASP A 94 -0.05 -0.38 -22.57
C ASP A 94 0.32 0.99 -23.21
N ILE A 95 1.60 1.28 -23.51
CA ILE A 95 2.07 2.59 -24.03
C ILE A 95 1.25 3.06 -25.25
N ASN A 96 0.87 2.13 -26.14
CA ASN A 96 0.16 2.42 -27.39
C ASN A 96 -1.37 2.49 -27.23
N GLN A 97 -1.89 2.06 -26.07
CA GLN A 97 -3.31 2.00 -25.73
C GLN A 97 -3.53 2.59 -24.34
N ARG A 98 -3.02 3.82 -24.13
CA ARG A 98 -3.42 4.70 -23.02
C ARG A 98 -4.90 5.09 -23.18
N GLY A 99 -5.77 4.11 -23.04
CA GLY A 99 -7.21 4.26 -22.88
C GLY A 99 -7.54 3.79 -21.47
N GLU A 100 -8.18 4.66 -20.70
CA GLU A 100 -8.49 4.50 -19.27
C GLU A 100 -9.10 3.13 -18.94
N ALA A 101 -9.89 2.54 -19.85
CA ALA A 101 -10.66 1.32 -19.62
C ALA A 101 -9.88 0.09 -19.12
N LYS A 102 -8.62 -0.14 -19.52
CA LYS A 102 -7.89 -1.34 -19.08
C LYS A 102 -7.35 -1.24 -17.66
N CYS A 103 -6.83 -0.06 -17.30
CA CYS A 103 -6.19 0.17 -16.01
C CYS A 103 -7.10 0.87 -14.98
N GLU A 104 -8.32 1.29 -15.37
CA GLU A 104 -9.25 2.02 -14.48
C GLU A 104 -9.57 1.22 -13.22
N ALA A 105 -9.84 -0.08 -13.33
CA ALA A 105 -10.15 -0.90 -12.15
C ALA A 105 -9.02 -0.87 -11.12
N ILE A 106 -7.75 -0.93 -11.55
CA ILE A 106 -6.59 -0.84 -10.65
C ILE A 106 -6.50 0.56 -10.03
N TYR A 107 -6.83 1.58 -10.81
CA TYR A 107 -6.84 2.96 -10.34
C TYR A 107 -7.96 3.22 -9.32
N GLU A 108 -9.15 2.65 -9.51
CA GLU A 108 -10.25 2.67 -8.55
C GLU A 108 -9.84 2.01 -7.23
N TYR A 109 -9.26 0.81 -7.27
CA TYR A 109 -8.73 0.16 -6.06
C TYR A 109 -7.69 1.03 -5.34
N TYR A 110 -6.83 1.73 -6.09
CA TYR A 110 -5.88 2.66 -5.50
C TYR A 110 -6.56 3.88 -4.87
N LYS A 111 -7.55 4.49 -5.54
CA LYS A 111 -8.33 5.62 -5.00
C LYS A 111 -9.02 5.24 -3.69
N ASP A 112 -9.68 4.09 -3.67
CA ASP A 112 -10.41 3.60 -2.49
C ASP A 112 -9.45 3.33 -1.33
N ALA A 113 -8.33 2.65 -1.61
CA ALA A 113 -7.30 2.40 -0.60
C ALA A 113 -6.68 3.70 -0.09
N ALA A 114 -6.41 4.67 -0.97
CA ALA A 114 -5.88 5.99 -0.59
C ALA A 114 -6.87 6.77 0.27
N ALA A 115 -8.16 6.74 -0.06
CA ALA A 115 -9.22 7.36 0.73
C ALA A 115 -9.35 6.70 2.11
N ALA A 116 -9.30 5.37 2.19
CA ALA A 116 -9.31 4.62 3.46
C ALA A 116 -8.09 4.93 4.32
N TRP A 117 -6.90 4.98 3.70
CA TRP A 117 -5.66 5.35 4.38
C TRP A 117 -5.70 6.79 4.92
N PHE A 118 -6.15 7.74 4.10
CA PHE A 118 -6.26 9.15 4.51
C PHE A 118 -7.29 9.34 5.62
N SER A 119 -8.41 8.60 5.56
CA SER A 119 -9.41 8.58 6.62
C SER A 119 -8.82 8.15 7.96
N LYS A 120 -7.92 7.16 7.98
CA LYS A 120 -7.27 6.65 9.19
C LYS A 120 -6.09 7.51 9.66
N TYR A 121 -5.21 7.91 8.75
CA TYR A 121 -3.90 8.50 9.07
C TYR A 121 -3.74 9.99 8.72
N GLY A 122 -4.64 10.55 7.91
CA GLY A 122 -4.61 11.96 7.52
C GLY A 122 -4.78 12.90 8.73
N ASP A 123 -4.20 14.09 8.65
CA ASP A 123 -4.33 15.18 9.63
C ASP A 123 -3.93 14.86 11.08
N LEU A 124 -3.19 13.76 11.33
CA LEU A 124 -2.70 13.40 12.66
C LEU A 124 -1.45 14.18 13.10
N GLY A 125 -0.92 15.03 12.22
CA GLY A 125 0.34 15.76 12.43
C GLY A 125 1.59 14.93 12.12
N PRO A 126 2.79 15.48 12.39
CA PRO A 126 4.07 14.86 12.03
C PRO A 126 4.38 13.60 12.84
N GLN A 127 3.92 13.54 14.10
CA GLN A 127 4.09 12.37 14.97
C GLN A 127 2.72 11.75 15.27
N PRO A 128 2.30 10.74 14.49
CA PRO A 128 0.98 10.14 14.63
C PRO A 128 0.90 9.30 15.91
N ASP A 129 0.00 9.68 16.81
CA ASP A 129 -0.32 8.94 18.05
C ASP A 129 -1.60 8.12 17.86
N VAL A 130 -1.62 6.90 18.41
CA VAL A 130 -2.76 5.99 18.42
C VAL A 130 -3.97 6.63 19.11
N LYS A 131 -3.73 7.47 20.12
CA LYS A 131 -4.79 8.25 20.79
C LYS A 131 -5.46 9.24 19.84
N ASN A 132 -4.68 9.95 19.02
CA ASN A 132 -5.20 10.92 18.07
C ASN A 132 -5.99 10.21 16.96
N ALA A 133 -5.49 9.07 16.47
CA ALA A 133 -6.21 8.24 15.51
C ALA A 133 -7.55 7.74 16.08
N PHE A 134 -7.55 7.31 17.35
CA PHE A 134 -8.76 6.89 18.03
C PHE A 134 -9.77 8.03 18.25
N MET A 135 -9.30 9.23 18.59
CA MET A 135 -10.17 10.41 18.71
C MET A 135 -10.74 10.83 17.34
N LYS A 136 -9.95 10.72 16.26
CA LYS A 136 -10.42 10.94 14.89
C LYS A 136 -11.53 9.95 14.53
N GLN A 137 -11.35 8.67 14.85
CA GLN A 137 -12.37 7.64 14.63
C GLN A 137 -13.65 7.95 15.41
N LYS A 138 -13.54 8.34 16.69
CA LYS A 138 -14.70 8.76 17.49
C LYS A 138 -15.42 9.95 16.89
N HIS A 139 -14.68 10.96 16.44
CA HIS A 139 -15.26 12.14 15.80
C HIS A 139 -16.08 11.74 14.57
N ARG A 140 -15.53 10.87 13.72
CA ARG A 140 -16.24 10.32 12.55
C ARG A 140 -17.51 9.58 12.96
N MET A 141 -17.45 8.68 13.94
CA MET A 141 -18.64 7.93 14.39
C MET A 141 -19.73 8.85 14.96
N ILE A 142 -19.35 9.91 15.68
CA ILE A 142 -20.30 10.90 16.20
C ILE A 142 -20.95 11.67 15.04
N TRP A 143 -20.18 11.99 14.01
CA TRP A 143 -20.66 12.67 12.81
C TRP A 143 -21.63 11.76 12.02
N GLU A 144 -21.26 10.51 11.77
CA GLU A 144 -22.11 9.51 11.09
C GLU A 144 -23.42 9.26 11.83
N ARG A 145 -23.41 9.27 13.17
CA ARG A 145 -24.63 9.16 13.98
C ARG A 145 -25.60 10.33 13.78
N ARG A 146 -25.11 11.53 13.44
CA ARG A 146 -25.91 12.75 13.29
C ARG A 146 -26.36 12.95 11.83
N HIS A 147 -25.47 12.70 10.88
CA HIS A 147 -25.62 13.08 9.48
C HIS A 147 -25.62 11.89 8.52
N GLY A 148 -25.16 10.71 8.96
CA GLY A 148 -25.04 9.52 8.13
C GLY A 148 -26.33 8.69 8.05
N PRO A 149 -26.35 7.68 7.16
CA PRO A 149 -27.53 6.87 6.88
C PRO A 149 -27.94 5.94 8.04
N ILE A 150 -27.02 5.63 8.95
CA ILE A 150 -27.17 4.57 9.98
C ILE A 150 -27.54 5.15 11.37
N GLY A 151 -27.77 6.47 11.49
CA GLY A 151 -27.96 7.15 12.77
C GLY A 151 -29.41 7.40 13.19
N SER A 152 -29.73 7.22 14.48
CA SER A 152 -31.04 7.57 15.07
C SER A 152 -31.24 9.09 15.27
N GLY A 153 -30.23 9.91 14.98
CA GLY A 153 -30.21 11.36 15.24
C GLY A 153 -30.49 12.25 14.03
N MET A 154 -31.10 11.72 12.96
CA MET A 154 -31.38 12.47 11.74
C MET A 154 -32.31 13.65 12.00
N LYS A 155 -31.86 14.86 11.73
CA LYS A 155 -32.73 16.04 11.67
C LYS A 155 -33.36 16.14 10.28
N GLU A 156 -34.65 16.46 10.21
CA GLU A 156 -35.28 16.86 8.95
C GLU A 156 -34.68 18.18 8.45
N GLY A 157 -34.32 18.26 7.17
CA GLY A 157 -33.73 19.46 6.56
C GLY A 157 -32.23 19.69 6.85
N ASP A 158 -31.50 18.65 7.24
CA ASP A 158 -30.05 18.78 7.47
C ASP A 158 -29.28 18.94 6.16
N LYS A 159 -28.58 20.07 6.02
CA LYS A 159 -27.81 20.44 4.81
C LYS A 159 -26.60 19.54 4.55
N TYR A 160 -26.18 18.76 5.55
CA TYR A 160 -25.01 17.90 5.49
C TYR A 160 -25.34 16.40 5.37
N LYS A 161 -26.62 16.06 5.14
CA LYS A 161 -27.00 14.69 4.80
C LYS A 161 -26.34 14.28 3.49
N ILE A 162 -25.71 13.12 3.49
CA ILE A 162 -25.25 12.47 2.28
C ILE A 162 -26.46 11.68 1.76
N ASP A 163 -27.04 12.12 0.66
CA ASP A 163 -28.07 11.36 -0.03
C ASP A 163 -27.38 10.21 -0.77
N GLU A 164 -27.78 8.96 -0.51
CA GLU A 164 -27.22 7.74 -1.11
C GLU A 164 -27.60 7.57 -2.60
N GLU A 165 -27.56 8.64 -3.40
CA GLU A 165 -27.53 8.52 -4.86
C GLU A 165 -26.07 8.35 -5.28
N HIS A 166 -25.58 7.11 -5.35
CA HIS A 166 -24.53 6.61 -6.28
C HIS A 166 -24.48 5.07 -6.20
#